data_AF-A0A7C7CJL7-F1
#
_entry.id   AF-A0A7C7CJL7-F1
#
_cell.length_a   1.000
_cell.length_b   1.000
_cell.length_c   1.000
_cell.angle_alpha   90.00
_cell.angle_beta   90.00
_cell.angle_gamma   90.00
#
_symmetry.space_group_name_H-M   'P 1'
#
loop_
_entity.id
_entity.type
_entity.pdbx_description
1 polymer ?
#
loop_
_entity_poly.entity_id
_entity_poly.type
_entity_poly.pdbx_seq_one_letter_code
_entity_poly.pdbx_strand_id
1 'polypeptide(L)'
;MTQVDSKVDRQTTGIIDIIPSEIEDFEQEVKRFQAGEWDETDFQAFRLRQGVYGQRQPDVHMIRIKFPFGGMTSAQLDMLGEIVEKYAPLNKGHVTTRENIQLHHVPLLEAAEVLKMLADVGLTTREACGNTVRNVTGCAMAGVSNDEAFDATPYAAAYSRYFARHPFTQMMPRKIKTAFSSCNDDCAMTPIHDVGFLPRIQDGEKGFKMVMGGGTAIMPRIAPTLYEFIGLNDYLKVTEAALRVFHGSDELRKNRSKARVKFLIDRIGIDDFRNLIEEAMKEDWAQRSFDPTPLLFLEDESIDAPALDGNYTTVNGDTPEYKAWFDSNVESQKQEGYSVVQVKLPLGDINPDQFHALADLSRKYGGGRARITAQQNFALRWVPNNALNEVWNTLIDMGFGEAGANGITDIVSCPGTDSCKLGITASMGLGQALIETVNGLDTSDPLVQKMHIKMSGCPNGCGHHHVADIGFHGAAARGPGGQVPAYDMFVGGSYDDLDARFGQRVKIKIPAKRMPQALEKVLDYYKAERNDGEEFKNFVTRVGPQSFEAVVQEFKELPELNRETLDTYMDWNKTVKYIVERGEGECAV
;
A
#
# COMPACT_ATOMS: atom_id res chain seq x y z
N MET A 1 -10.78 -31.28 -37.41
CA MET A 1 -10.40 -32.09 -36.24
C MET A 1 -8.89 -32.11 -36.15
N THR A 2 -8.35 -31.20 -35.37
CA THR A 2 -7.00 -31.28 -34.79
C THR A 2 -7.08 -30.40 -33.55
N GLN A 3 -7.47 -31.04 -32.45
CA GLN A 3 -7.32 -30.49 -31.11
C GLN A 3 -5.84 -30.13 -30.95
N VAL A 4 -5.55 -28.84 -30.90
CA VAL A 4 -4.34 -28.36 -30.26
C VAL A 4 -4.64 -28.41 -28.78
N ASP A 5 -4.26 -29.53 -28.15
CA ASP A 5 -4.08 -29.59 -26.71
C ASP A 5 -2.99 -28.58 -26.34
N SER A 6 -3.41 -27.38 -25.95
CA SER A 6 -2.59 -26.48 -25.16
C SER A 6 -3.38 -26.16 -23.89
N LYS A 7 -3.37 -27.10 -22.95
CA LYS A 7 -3.29 -26.72 -21.54
C LYS A 7 -1.94 -26.01 -21.36
N VAL A 8 -1.83 -24.78 -21.85
CA VAL A 8 -0.91 -23.81 -21.26
C VAL A 8 -1.42 -23.71 -19.84
N ASP A 9 -0.57 -24.07 -18.90
CA ASP A 9 -0.86 -23.98 -17.49
C ASP A 9 -1.16 -22.51 -17.16
N ARG A 10 -2.45 -22.14 -17.19
CA ARG A 10 -2.91 -20.77 -16.95
C ARG A 10 -2.53 -20.27 -15.55
N GLN A 11 -2.06 -21.17 -14.67
CA GLN A 11 -1.63 -20.84 -13.32
C GLN A 11 -0.28 -20.11 -13.24
N THR A 12 0.53 -20.06 -14.31
CA THR A 12 1.91 -19.54 -14.26
C THR A 12 2.14 -18.24 -15.05
N THR A 13 1.15 -17.70 -15.78
CA THR A 13 1.35 -16.44 -16.53
C THR A 13 1.09 -15.21 -15.65
N GLY A 14 2.16 -14.53 -15.26
CA GLY A 14 2.11 -13.24 -14.57
C GLY A 14 1.46 -12.12 -15.38
N ILE A 15 1.08 -11.03 -14.71
CA ILE A 15 0.55 -9.83 -15.39
C ILE A 15 1.65 -9.11 -16.18
N ILE A 16 2.85 -8.99 -15.61
CA ILE A 16 4.01 -8.38 -16.25
C ILE A 16 4.91 -9.52 -16.75
N ASP A 17 5.28 -9.46 -18.02
CA ASP A 17 6.12 -10.50 -18.63
C ASP A 17 7.47 -10.64 -17.92
N ILE A 18 7.89 -11.89 -17.73
CA ILE A 18 9.21 -12.24 -17.21
C ILE A 18 10.20 -12.33 -18.36
N ILE A 19 11.36 -11.69 -18.21
CA ILE A 19 12.47 -11.79 -19.14
C ILE A 19 13.63 -12.46 -18.40
N PRO A 20 13.86 -13.78 -18.59
CA PRO A 20 14.87 -14.52 -17.82
C PRO A 20 16.28 -13.92 -17.90
N SER A 21 16.66 -13.39 -19.06
CA SER A 21 17.97 -12.74 -19.23
C SER A 21 18.16 -11.52 -18.33
N GLU A 22 17.10 -10.81 -17.90
CA GLU A 22 17.23 -9.69 -16.95
C GLU A 22 17.68 -10.15 -15.56
N ILE A 23 17.31 -11.38 -15.18
CA ILE A 23 17.69 -11.98 -13.90
C ILE A 23 19.13 -12.49 -13.96
N GLU A 24 19.51 -13.10 -15.09
CA GLU A 24 20.90 -13.49 -15.36
C GLU A 24 21.83 -12.27 -15.39
N ASP A 25 21.43 -11.20 -16.07
CA ASP A 25 22.15 -9.92 -16.09
C ASP A 25 22.28 -9.38 -14.67
N PHE A 26 21.20 -9.35 -13.88
CA PHE A 26 21.25 -8.91 -12.49
C PHE A 26 22.25 -9.73 -11.65
N GLU A 27 22.29 -11.05 -11.81
CA GLU A 27 23.23 -11.91 -11.10
C GLU A 27 24.69 -11.61 -11.47
N GLN A 28 24.98 -11.45 -12.77
CA GLN A 28 26.32 -11.11 -13.26
C GLN A 28 26.78 -9.74 -12.73
N GLU A 29 25.86 -8.78 -12.76
CA GLU A 29 26.10 -7.42 -12.32
C GLU A 29 26.32 -7.31 -10.80
N VAL A 30 25.62 -8.11 -10.00
CA VAL A 30 25.91 -8.24 -8.56
C VAL A 30 27.33 -8.77 -8.34
N LYS A 31 27.76 -9.80 -9.10
CA LYS A 31 29.12 -10.36 -9.00
C LYS A 31 30.19 -9.33 -9.37
N ARG A 32 29.98 -8.55 -10.44
CA ARG A 32 30.87 -7.45 -10.84
C ARG A 32 30.97 -6.36 -9.77
N PHE A 33 29.83 -5.96 -9.19
CA PHE A 33 29.82 -5.00 -8.08
C PHE A 33 30.62 -5.51 -6.88
N GLN A 34 30.45 -6.78 -6.50
CA GLN A 34 31.21 -7.38 -5.40
C GLN A 34 32.71 -7.53 -5.68
N ALA A 35 33.10 -7.69 -6.94
CA ALA A 35 34.50 -7.65 -7.35
C ALA A 35 35.10 -6.24 -7.33
N GLY A 36 34.31 -5.20 -7.03
CA GLY A 36 34.73 -3.80 -7.04
C GLY A 36 34.81 -3.19 -8.44
N GLU A 37 34.19 -3.83 -9.44
CA GLU A 37 34.24 -3.42 -10.85
C GLU A 37 33.11 -2.46 -11.25
N TRP A 38 32.25 -2.05 -10.30
CA TRP A 38 31.16 -1.11 -10.54
C TRP A 38 31.03 -0.10 -9.40
N ASP A 39 30.94 1.19 -9.75
CA ASP A 39 30.59 2.28 -8.84
C ASP A 39 29.28 2.01 -8.08
N GLU A 40 29.29 2.27 -6.77
CA GLU A 40 28.18 2.04 -5.86
C GLU A 40 26.92 2.84 -6.25
N THR A 41 27.06 4.07 -6.72
CA THR A 41 25.97 4.96 -7.11
C THR A 41 25.25 4.44 -8.34
N ASP A 42 26.01 4.03 -9.35
CA ASP A 42 25.47 3.51 -10.61
C ASP A 42 24.84 2.13 -10.41
N PHE A 43 25.50 1.27 -9.63
CA PHE A 43 24.95 -0.02 -9.24
C PHE A 43 23.67 0.14 -8.42
N GLN A 44 23.64 1.10 -7.48
CA GLN A 44 22.42 1.40 -6.72
C GLN A 44 21.26 1.77 -7.65
N ALA A 45 21.48 2.67 -8.62
CA ALA A 45 20.45 3.03 -9.59
C ALA A 45 19.96 1.81 -10.41
N PHE A 46 20.88 0.91 -10.77
CA PHE A 46 20.57 -0.35 -11.46
C PHE A 46 19.73 -1.30 -10.61
N ARG A 47 20.20 -1.70 -9.42
CA ARG A 47 19.48 -2.67 -8.57
C ARG A 47 18.13 -2.16 -8.07
N LEU A 48 17.98 -0.84 -7.90
CA LEU A 48 16.70 -0.22 -7.57
C LEU A 48 15.66 -0.46 -8.67
N ARG A 49 16.04 -0.48 -9.95
CA ARG A 49 15.13 -0.86 -11.04
C ARG A 49 14.77 -2.35 -11.02
N GLN A 50 15.55 -3.18 -10.33
CA GLN A 50 15.24 -4.59 -10.09
C GLN A 50 14.50 -4.82 -8.77
N GLY A 51 14.00 -3.75 -8.13
CA GLY A 51 13.24 -3.86 -6.87
C GLY A 51 14.08 -4.21 -5.64
N VAL A 52 15.41 -4.20 -5.75
CA VAL A 52 16.36 -4.52 -4.68
C VAL A 52 16.88 -3.22 -4.05
N TYR A 53 16.50 -2.98 -2.80
CA TYR A 53 16.71 -1.73 -2.08
C TYR A 53 17.54 -1.99 -0.82
N GLY A 54 18.61 -1.25 -0.58
CA GLY A 54 19.44 -1.41 0.61
C GLY A 54 18.76 -0.80 1.84
N GLN A 55 18.93 -1.47 2.97
CA GLN A 55 18.23 -1.14 4.21
C GLN A 55 19.19 -0.60 5.28
N ARG A 56 18.67 -0.34 6.48
CA ARG A 56 19.45 0.25 7.58
C ARG A 56 20.65 -0.61 7.96
N GLN A 57 20.49 -1.93 7.89
CA GLN A 57 21.52 -2.91 8.17
C GLN A 57 22.45 -3.04 6.94
N PRO A 58 23.78 -3.11 7.13
CA PRO A 58 24.74 -3.25 6.04
C PRO A 58 24.60 -4.61 5.33
N ASP A 59 24.99 -4.66 4.07
CA ASP A 59 25.11 -5.86 3.21
C ASP A 59 23.83 -6.67 2.93
N VAL A 60 22.71 -6.26 3.51
CA VAL A 60 21.39 -6.86 3.29
C VAL A 60 20.44 -5.87 2.63
N HIS A 61 19.43 -6.42 1.97
CA HIS A 61 18.51 -5.69 1.12
C HIS A 61 17.06 -6.06 1.41
N MET A 62 16.18 -5.12 1.09
CA MET A 62 14.77 -5.34 0.92
C MET A 62 14.49 -5.66 -0.55
N ILE A 63 13.72 -6.70 -0.82
CA ILE A 63 13.22 -7.06 -2.15
C ILE A 63 11.74 -6.73 -2.19
N ARG A 64 11.33 -5.91 -3.16
CA ARG A 64 9.92 -5.54 -3.37
C ARG A 64 9.37 -6.21 -4.61
N ILE A 65 8.26 -6.92 -4.44
CA ILE A 65 7.58 -7.68 -5.49
C ILE A 65 6.37 -6.89 -5.97
N LYS A 66 6.16 -6.78 -7.29
CA LYS A 66 5.00 -6.09 -7.87
C LYS A 66 3.83 -7.06 -8.00
N PHE A 67 2.68 -6.61 -7.51
CA PHE A 67 1.39 -7.24 -7.72
C PHE A 67 0.45 -6.17 -8.26
N PRO A 68 0.37 -5.97 -9.59
CA PRO A 68 -0.62 -5.09 -10.17
C PRO A 68 -1.99 -5.36 -9.56
N PHE A 69 -2.71 -4.31 -9.15
CA PHE A 69 -4.03 -4.36 -8.49
C PHE A 69 -4.12 -5.32 -7.28
N GLY A 70 -2.96 -5.67 -6.69
CA GLY A 70 -2.85 -6.59 -5.57
C GLY A 70 -3.17 -8.05 -5.91
N GLY A 71 -3.44 -8.40 -7.16
CA GLY A 71 -3.88 -9.76 -7.52
C GLY A 71 -2.77 -10.80 -7.36
N MET A 72 -3.11 -11.94 -6.75
CA MET A 72 -2.22 -13.09 -6.61
C MET A 72 -2.95 -14.42 -6.75
N THR A 73 -2.19 -15.44 -7.15
CA THR A 73 -2.64 -16.83 -7.18
C THR A 73 -2.15 -17.60 -5.94
N SER A 74 -2.79 -18.74 -5.66
CA SER A 74 -2.37 -19.63 -4.58
C SER A 74 -0.95 -20.20 -4.79
N ALA A 75 -0.52 -20.47 -6.03
CA ALA A 75 0.85 -20.89 -6.33
C ALA A 75 1.87 -19.79 -6.00
N GLN A 76 1.51 -18.52 -6.21
CA GLN A 76 2.34 -17.39 -5.81
C GLN A 76 2.42 -17.25 -4.29
N LEU A 77 1.32 -17.49 -3.56
CA LEU A 77 1.32 -17.53 -2.11
C LEU A 77 2.25 -18.64 -1.57
N ASP A 78 2.18 -19.85 -2.12
CA ASP A 78 3.07 -20.95 -1.72
C ASP A 78 4.54 -20.60 -1.96
N MET A 79 4.87 -20.09 -3.15
CA MET A 79 6.25 -19.69 -3.47
C MET A 79 6.77 -18.60 -2.53
N LEU A 80 5.91 -17.67 -2.10
CA LEU A 80 6.30 -16.65 -1.11
C LEU A 80 6.61 -17.28 0.26
N GLY A 81 5.86 -18.31 0.67
CA GLY A 81 6.15 -19.08 1.88
C GLY A 81 7.55 -19.70 1.81
N GLU A 82 7.86 -20.41 0.72
CA GLU A 82 9.18 -21.03 0.49
C GLU A 82 10.32 -20.00 0.50
N ILE A 83 10.13 -18.85 -0.17
CA ILE A 83 11.13 -17.79 -0.23
C ILE A 83 11.37 -17.17 1.15
N VAL A 84 10.30 -16.91 1.92
CA VAL A 84 10.41 -16.30 3.24
C VAL A 84 11.14 -17.25 4.19
N GLU A 85 10.78 -18.52 4.20
CA GLU A 85 11.43 -19.53 5.05
C GLU A 85 12.93 -19.63 4.74
N LYS A 86 13.30 -19.60 3.45
CA LYS A 86 14.68 -19.81 3.01
C LYS A 86 15.57 -18.57 3.09
N TYR A 87 15.05 -17.38 2.79
CA TYR A 87 15.87 -16.18 2.55
C TYR A 87 15.54 -14.97 3.42
N ALA A 88 14.46 -15.00 4.22
CA ALA A 88 14.10 -13.88 5.10
C ALA A 88 14.42 -14.22 6.57
N PRO A 89 15.53 -13.74 7.14
CA PRO A 89 15.96 -14.08 8.51
C PRO A 89 14.94 -13.82 9.63
N LEU A 90 14.00 -12.91 9.42
CA LEU A 90 12.93 -12.60 10.38
C LEU A 90 11.70 -13.51 10.23
N ASN A 91 11.78 -14.51 9.36
CA ASN A 91 10.71 -15.45 9.03
C ASN A 91 9.37 -14.76 8.72
N LYS A 92 9.43 -13.65 7.97
CA LYS A 92 8.25 -12.87 7.60
C LYS A 92 8.39 -12.14 6.27
N GLY A 93 7.29 -12.10 5.53
CA GLY A 93 7.02 -11.11 4.49
C GLY A 93 6.20 -9.94 5.06
N HIS A 94 6.24 -8.80 4.37
CA HIS A 94 5.52 -7.59 4.77
C HIS A 94 4.65 -7.04 3.64
N VAL A 95 3.34 -7.04 3.86
CA VAL A 95 2.30 -6.47 3.00
C VAL A 95 2.31 -4.95 3.11
N THR A 96 2.26 -4.26 1.97
CA THR A 96 2.47 -2.81 1.90
C THR A 96 1.23 -2.04 1.50
N THR A 97 1.18 -0.76 1.85
CA THR A 97 0.15 0.21 1.42
C THR A 97 0.08 0.47 -0.10
N ARG A 98 0.92 -0.21 -0.88
CA ARG A 98 0.92 -0.19 -2.35
C ARG A 98 0.66 -1.56 -2.97
N GLU A 99 0.02 -2.44 -2.22
CA GLU A 99 -0.37 -3.76 -2.72
C GLU A 99 0.84 -4.55 -3.21
N ASN A 100 1.89 -4.57 -2.38
CA ASN A 100 3.12 -5.30 -2.64
C ASN A 100 3.44 -6.16 -1.43
N ILE A 101 4.36 -7.10 -1.63
CA ILE A 101 5.04 -7.82 -0.56
C ILE A 101 6.51 -7.41 -0.59
N GLN A 102 7.05 -7.13 0.59
CA GLN A 102 8.46 -6.86 0.82
C GLN A 102 9.08 -8.00 1.63
N LEU A 103 10.24 -8.46 1.18
CA LEU A 103 11.13 -9.35 1.90
C LEU A 103 12.27 -8.50 2.44
N HIS A 104 12.64 -8.65 3.70
CA HIS A 104 13.67 -7.85 4.35
C HIS A 104 14.85 -8.73 4.77
N HIS A 105 16.01 -8.10 4.96
CA HIS A 105 17.24 -8.77 5.41
C HIS A 105 17.80 -9.82 4.45
N VAL A 106 17.47 -9.75 3.16
CA VAL A 106 17.98 -10.68 2.15
C VAL A 106 19.41 -10.28 1.76
N PRO A 107 20.41 -11.17 1.88
CA PRO A 107 21.76 -10.91 1.38
C PRO A 107 21.77 -10.59 -0.12
N LEU A 108 22.61 -9.64 -0.56
CA LEU A 108 22.63 -9.23 -1.97
C LEU A 108 22.93 -10.39 -2.94
N LEU A 109 23.80 -11.32 -2.54
CA LEU A 109 24.15 -12.50 -3.31
C LEU A 109 23.00 -13.46 -3.54
N GLU A 110 22.05 -13.51 -2.60
CA GLU A 110 20.90 -14.40 -2.64
C GLU A 110 19.73 -13.76 -3.39
N ALA A 111 19.76 -12.44 -3.60
CA ALA A 111 18.68 -11.70 -4.26
C ALA A 111 18.40 -12.22 -5.67
N ALA A 112 19.42 -12.63 -6.43
CA ALA A 112 19.22 -13.18 -7.78
C ALA A 112 18.43 -14.49 -7.74
N GLU A 113 18.68 -15.35 -6.76
CA GLU A 113 17.96 -16.63 -6.59
C GLU A 113 16.51 -16.40 -6.17
N VAL A 114 16.26 -15.42 -5.28
CA VAL A 114 14.90 -14.99 -4.95
C VAL A 114 14.16 -14.52 -6.20
N LEU A 115 14.81 -13.72 -7.05
CA LEU A 115 14.21 -13.24 -8.31
C LEU A 115 13.87 -14.39 -9.28
N LYS A 116 14.68 -15.45 -9.33
CA LYS A 116 14.40 -16.67 -10.13
C LYS A 116 13.18 -17.42 -9.61
N MET A 117 13.12 -17.67 -8.30
CA MET A 117 11.96 -18.35 -7.68
C MET A 117 10.66 -17.57 -7.89
N LEU A 118 10.70 -16.24 -7.82
CA LEU A 118 9.55 -15.39 -8.17
C LEU A 118 9.15 -15.54 -9.64
N ALA A 119 10.13 -15.56 -10.54
CA ALA A 119 9.90 -15.73 -11.97
C ALA A 119 9.23 -17.07 -12.32
N ASP A 120 9.53 -18.16 -11.59
CA ASP A 120 8.94 -19.49 -11.79
C ASP A 120 7.41 -19.51 -11.60
N VAL A 121 6.88 -18.55 -10.83
CA VAL A 121 5.42 -18.37 -10.60
C VAL A 121 4.87 -17.09 -11.24
N GLY A 122 5.61 -16.51 -12.20
CA GLY A 122 5.18 -15.33 -12.96
C GLY A 122 5.22 -14.02 -12.18
N LEU A 123 5.96 -13.94 -11.07
CA LEU A 123 6.15 -12.70 -10.31
C LEU A 123 7.42 -11.97 -10.72
N THR A 124 7.40 -10.64 -10.62
CA THR A 124 8.56 -9.79 -10.92
C THR A 124 8.73 -8.66 -9.92
N THR A 125 9.98 -8.25 -9.73
CA THR A 125 10.40 -7.08 -8.95
C THR A 125 10.74 -5.89 -9.84
N ARG A 126 10.68 -6.06 -11.17
CA ARG A 126 11.07 -5.05 -12.15
C ARG A 126 10.30 -3.75 -11.95
N GLU A 127 11.03 -2.67 -11.71
CA GLU A 127 10.52 -1.30 -11.47
C GLU A 127 9.67 -1.14 -10.19
N ALA A 128 9.76 -2.08 -9.25
CA ALA A 128 9.12 -1.93 -7.94
C ALA A 128 9.69 -0.72 -7.15
N CYS A 129 10.96 -0.39 -7.44
CA CYS A 129 11.72 0.72 -6.89
C CYS A 129 12.32 1.59 -8.02
N GLY A 130 13.07 2.64 -7.67
CA GLY A 130 13.68 3.55 -8.66
C GLY A 130 12.80 4.71 -9.13
N ASN A 131 13.29 5.45 -10.12
CA ASN A 131 12.61 6.57 -10.78
C ASN A 131 11.80 6.09 -12.00
N THR A 132 10.87 5.20 -11.72
CA THR A 132 10.09 4.43 -12.68
C THR A 132 8.60 4.46 -12.33
N VAL A 133 7.77 3.78 -13.12
CA VAL A 133 6.37 3.51 -12.78
C VAL A 133 6.33 2.37 -11.75
N ARG A 134 5.86 2.69 -10.54
CA ARG A 134 5.76 1.73 -9.42
C ARG A 134 4.62 0.76 -9.65
N ASN A 135 4.36 -0.10 -8.65
CA ASN A 135 3.17 -0.94 -8.68
C ASN A 135 1.90 -0.09 -8.90
N VAL A 136 1.01 -0.60 -9.74
CA VAL A 136 -0.31 -0.05 -9.99
C VAL A 136 -1.23 -0.60 -8.92
N THR A 137 -1.75 0.25 -8.05
CA THR A 137 -2.71 -0.15 -7.02
C THR A 137 -4.12 -0.22 -7.59
N GLY A 138 -4.97 -1.05 -7.03
CA GLY A 138 -6.29 -1.36 -7.54
C GLY A 138 -7.32 -1.56 -6.43
N CYS A 139 -8.58 -1.30 -6.73
CA CYS A 139 -9.67 -1.65 -5.84
C CYS A 139 -9.72 -3.18 -5.65
N ALA A 140 -9.63 -3.65 -4.40
CA ALA A 140 -9.71 -5.08 -4.08
C ALA A 140 -11.10 -5.67 -4.41
N MET A 141 -12.13 -4.81 -4.50
CA MET A 141 -13.50 -5.18 -4.89
C MET A 141 -13.75 -5.09 -6.40
N ALA A 142 -12.78 -4.66 -7.22
CA ALA A 142 -13.01 -4.53 -8.66
C ALA A 142 -13.43 -5.87 -9.29
N GLY A 143 -14.50 -5.84 -10.08
CA GLY A 143 -15.14 -7.00 -10.69
C GLY A 143 -16.21 -7.66 -9.82
N VAL A 144 -16.28 -7.34 -8.52
CA VAL A 144 -17.24 -7.94 -7.57
C VAL A 144 -18.02 -6.90 -6.75
N SER A 145 -17.63 -5.62 -6.77
CA SER A 145 -18.29 -4.54 -6.04
C SER A 145 -19.75 -4.38 -6.48
N ASN A 146 -20.65 -4.11 -5.53
CA ASN A 146 -22.07 -3.85 -5.83
C ASN A 146 -22.32 -2.50 -6.52
N ASP A 147 -21.36 -1.59 -6.42
CA ASP A 147 -21.50 -0.18 -6.73
C ASP A 147 -20.51 0.32 -7.80
N GLU A 148 -19.80 -0.60 -8.46
CA GLU A 148 -18.84 -0.25 -9.51
C GLU A 148 -19.51 0.07 -10.85
N ALA A 149 -18.98 1.08 -11.55
CA ALA A 149 -19.42 1.38 -12.92
C ALA A 149 -19.04 0.26 -13.91
N PHE A 150 -17.81 -0.24 -13.79
CA PHE A 150 -17.30 -1.43 -14.48
C PHE A 150 -15.98 -1.87 -13.81
N ASP A 151 -15.59 -3.12 -14.04
CA ASP A 151 -14.32 -3.67 -13.53
C ASP A 151 -13.10 -2.98 -14.17
N ALA A 152 -12.29 -2.30 -13.36
CA ALA A 152 -11.07 -1.64 -13.81
C ALA A 152 -9.86 -2.58 -13.96
N THR A 153 -9.95 -3.83 -13.47
CA THR A 153 -8.83 -4.79 -13.43
C THR A 153 -8.17 -5.00 -14.80
N PRO A 154 -8.91 -5.21 -15.91
CA PRO A 154 -8.29 -5.42 -17.22
C PRO A 154 -7.42 -4.24 -17.69
N TYR A 155 -7.84 -3.02 -17.34
CA TYR A 155 -7.19 -1.77 -17.73
C TYR A 155 -6.00 -1.44 -16.82
N ALA A 156 -6.09 -1.73 -15.52
CA ALA A 156 -4.95 -1.64 -14.60
C ALA A 156 -3.81 -2.60 -15.00
N ALA A 157 -4.15 -3.80 -15.46
CA ALA A 157 -3.20 -4.76 -16.01
C ALA A 157 -2.57 -4.26 -17.31
N ALA A 158 -3.38 -3.76 -18.24
CA ALA A 158 -2.90 -3.19 -19.50
C ALA A 158 -1.95 -2.00 -19.26
N TYR A 159 -2.28 -1.12 -18.31
CA TYR A 159 -1.38 -0.05 -17.87
C TYR A 159 -0.05 -0.60 -17.35
N SER A 160 -0.11 -1.63 -16.49
CA SER A 160 1.09 -2.25 -15.91
C SER A 160 1.99 -2.85 -16.97
N ARG A 161 1.41 -3.55 -17.96
CA ARG A 161 2.11 -4.12 -19.12
C ARG A 161 2.70 -3.04 -20.02
N TYR A 162 1.94 -2.00 -20.32
CA TYR A 162 2.34 -0.94 -21.23
C TYR A 162 3.54 -0.14 -20.71
N PHE A 163 3.52 0.23 -19.43
CA PHE A 163 4.55 1.09 -18.86
C PHE A 163 5.74 0.34 -18.27
N ALA A 164 5.61 -0.96 -17.98
CA ALA A 164 6.77 -1.78 -17.61
C ALA A 164 7.79 -1.80 -18.77
N ARG A 165 9.06 -1.51 -18.47
CA ARG A 165 10.16 -1.48 -19.44
C ARG A 165 10.02 -0.44 -20.55
N HIS A 166 9.03 0.46 -20.46
CA HIS A 166 8.82 1.47 -21.48
C HIS A 166 10.02 2.43 -21.54
N PRO A 167 10.59 2.76 -22.71
CA PRO A 167 11.88 3.46 -22.83
C PRO A 167 12.06 4.72 -21.97
N PHE A 168 11.08 5.63 -21.95
CA PHE A 168 11.18 6.88 -21.17
C PHE A 168 10.82 6.71 -19.67
N THR A 169 10.23 5.57 -19.28
CA THR A 169 9.88 5.31 -17.87
C THR A 169 11.05 4.76 -17.07
N GLN A 170 12.16 4.39 -17.71
CA GLN A 170 13.31 3.78 -17.04
C GLN A 170 14.09 4.76 -16.15
N MET A 171 14.02 6.06 -16.45
CA MET A 171 14.75 7.13 -15.76
C MET A 171 13.98 8.46 -15.76
N MET A 172 12.77 8.46 -15.21
CA MET A 172 11.99 9.69 -15.01
C MET A 172 12.65 10.62 -13.96
N PRO A 173 12.24 11.90 -13.84
CA PRO A 173 12.75 12.76 -12.76
C PRO A 173 12.54 12.15 -11.37
N ARG A 174 11.43 11.43 -11.20
CA ARG A 174 11.10 10.73 -9.96
C ARG A 174 10.07 9.62 -10.19
N LYS A 175 9.85 8.77 -9.18
CA LYS A 175 8.84 7.71 -9.18
C LYS A 175 7.43 8.22 -9.53
N ILE A 176 6.69 7.42 -10.29
CA ILE A 176 5.27 7.57 -10.58
C ILE A 176 4.49 6.46 -9.88
N LYS A 177 3.47 6.85 -9.13
CA LYS A 177 2.52 5.98 -8.43
C LYS A 177 1.17 6.12 -9.11
N THR A 178 0.59 4.98 -9.49
CA THR A 178 -0.71 4.92 -10.18
C THR A 178 -1.70 4.12 -9.36
N ALA A 179 -2.98 4.52 -9.38
CA ALA A 179 -4.09 3.81 -8.77
C ALA A 179 -5.30 3.72 -9.70
N PHE A 180 -6.03 2.60 -9.65
CA PHE A 180 -7.32 2.39 -10.30
C PHE A 180 -8.38 2.06 -9.25
N SER A 181 -9.40 2.91 -9.12
CA SER A 181 -10.57 2.62 -8.28
C SER A 181 -11.59 1.76 -9.05
N SER A 182 -12.59 1.23 -8.34
CA SER A 182 -13.80 0.66 -8.94
C SER A 182 -15.04 0.90 -8.08
N CYS A 183 -14.91 1.00 -6.76
CA CYS A 183 -16.01 1.36 -5.84
C CYS A 183 -16.13 2.88 -5.63
N ASN A 184 -17.28 3.32 -5.11
CA ASN A 184 -17.54 4.74 -4.83
C ASN A 184 -16.72 5.28 -3.64
N ASP A 185 -16.29 4.40 -2.73
CA ASP A 185 -15.47 4.78 -1.58
C ASP A 185 -14.02 5.10 -1.95
N ASP A 186 -13.61 4.78 -3.19
CA ASP A 186 -12.23 4.87 -3.66
C ASP A 186 -11.21 4.27 -2.67
N CYS A 187 -11.40 2.98 -2.36
CA CYS A 187 -10.47 2.24 -1.51
C CYS A 187 -9.03 2.16 -2.09
N ALA A 188 -8.83 2.50 -3.38
CA ALA A 188 -7.53 2.62 -4.02
C ALA A 188 -6.83 3.97 -3.73
N MET A 189 -7.54 4.92 -3.11
CA MET A 189 -7.07 6.24 -2.69
C MET A 189 -6.48 7.02 -3.87
N THR A 190 -7.18 7.09 -5.00
CA THR A 190 -6.68 7.73 -6.22
C THR A 190 -6.17 9.18 -6.03
N PRO A 191 -6.74 10.04 -5.16
CA PRO A 191 -6.29 11.42 -5.02
C PRO A 191 -4.89 11.59 -4.42
N ILE A 192 -4.33 10.56 -3.79
CA ILE A 192 -2.96 10.62 -3.24
C ILE A 192 -1.88 10.07 -4.19
N HIS A 193 -2.26 9.65 -5.39
CA HIS A 193 -1.38 9.07 -6.39
C HIS A 193 -0.88 10.10 -7.39
N ASP A 194 0.25 9.82 -8.07
CA ASP A 194 0.70 10.70 -9.15
C ASP A 194 -0.31 10.65 -10.29
N VAL A 195 -0.89 9.49 -10.58
CA VAL A 195 -1.98 9.29 -11.55
C VAL A 195 -3.08 8.43 -10.91
N GLY A 196 -4.34 8.83 -11.05
CA GLY A 196 -5.48 8.09 -10.54
C GLY A 196 -6.59 7.96 -11.58
N PHE A 197 -7.22 6.80 -11.66
CA PHE A 197 -8.33 6.51 -12.57
C PHE A 197 -9.55 6.05 -11.78
N LEU A 198 -10.67 6.75 -11.97
CA LEU A 198 -11.95 6.37 -11.40
C LEU A 198 -12.92 6.00 -12.53
N PRO A 199 -13.48 4.77 -12.55
CA PRO A 199 -14.42 4.35 -13.59
C PRO A 199 -15.62 5.30 -13.71
N ARG A 200 -15.96 5.66 -14.94
CA ARG A 200 -17.12 6.48 -15.28
C ARG A 200 -17.79 5.95 -16.54
N ILE A 201 -19.11 6.09 -16.59
CA ILE A 201 -19.89 5.88 -17.81
C ILE A 201 -20.47 7.24 -18.19
N GLN A 202 -20.15 7.70 -19.40
CA GLN A 202 -20.66 8.96 -19.94
C GLN A 202 -21.28 8.68 -21.31
N ASP A 203 -22.54 9.07 -21.52
CA ASP A 203 -23.26 8.88 -22.78
C ASP A 203 -23.27 7.43 -23.30
N GLY A 204 -23.22 6.45 -22.38
CA GLY A 204 -23.17 5.01 -22.67
C GLY A 204 -21.76 4.47 -22.96
N GLU A 205 -20.75 5.33 -23.03
CA GLU A 205 -19.35 4.95 -23.21
C GLU A 205 -18.64 4.75 -21.87
N LYS A 206 -17.83 3.70 -21.78
CA LYS A 206 -16.96 3.45 -20.63
C LYS A 206 -15.70 4.30 -20.74
N GLY A 207 -15.25 4.80 -19.61
CA GLY A 207 -14.02 5.56 -19.50
C GLY A 207 -13.63 5.80 -18.04
N PHE A 208 -12.72 6.73 -17.82
CA PHE A 208 -12.26 7.09 -16.49
C PHE A 208 -12.32 8.60 -16.29
N LYS A 209 -12.66 9.04 -15.07
CA LYS A 209 -12.15 10.31 -14.56
C LYS A 209 -10.67 10.12 -14.24
N MET A 210 -9.83 11.03 -14.71
CA MET A 210 -8.38 10.98 -14.48
C MET A 210 -7.94 12.14 -13.60
N VAL A 211 -7.31 11.81 -12.47
CA VAL A 211 -6.66 12.78 -11.57
C VAL A 211 -5.15 12.64 -11.68
N MET A 212 -4.40 13.75 -11.54
CA MET A 212 -2.95 13.72 -11.64
C MET A 212 -2.28 14.78 -10.75
N GLY A 213 -1.18 14.41 -10.08
CA GLY A 213 -0.42 15.33 -9.23
C GLY A 213 -0.60 15.16 -7.72
N GLY A 214 -1.04 14.00 -7.25
CA GLY A 214 -1.14 13.70 -5.82
C GLY A 214 0.19 13.28 -5.17
N GLY A 215 0.21 13.19 -3.85
CA GLY A 215 1.28 12.49 -3.12
C GLY A 215 1.43 12.90 -1.67
N THR A 216 1.76 11.93 -0.80
CA THR A 216 1.74 12.00 0.68
C THR A 216 3.06 12.33 1.38
N ALA A 217 4.11 12.75 0.69
CA ALA A 217 5.36 13.16 1.35
C ALA A 217 5.19 14.51 2.09
N ILE A 218 6.26 15.00 2.74
CA ILE A 218 6.36 16.25 3.55
C ILE A 218 5.45 17.42 3.09
N MET A 219 5.36 17.67 1.79
CA MET A 219 4.43 18.64 1.20
C MET A 219 3.30 17.88 0.49
N PRO A 220 2.25 17.45 1.20
CA PRO A 220 1.24 16.59 0.60
C PRO A 220 0.36 17.38 -0.39
N ARG A 221 -0.11 16.71 -1.44
CA ARG A 221 -1.01 17.26 -2.47
C ARG A 221 -2.11 16.26 -2.80
N ILE A 222 -3.33 16.76 -2.93
CA ILE A 222 -4.46 16.04 -3.50
C ILE A 222 -4.36 16.26 -5.01
N ALA A 223 -4.47 15.18 -5.77
CA ALA A 223 -4.42 15.23 -7.23
C ALA A 223 -5.62 16.03 -7.76
N PRO A 224 -5.43 17.14 -8.48
CA PRO A 224 -6.52 17.78 -9.21
C PRO A 224 -7.06 16.87 -10.33
N THR A 225 -8.31 17.09 -10.72
CA THR A 225 -8.85 16.46 -11.92
C THR A 225 -8.11 16.97 -13.15
N LEU A 226 -7.50 16.05 -13.90
CA LEU A 226 -6.89 16.34 -15.19
C LEU A 226 -7.93 16.27 -16.32
N TYR A 227 -8.71 15.19 -16.36
CA TYR A 227 -9.85 15.01 -17.26
C TYR A 227 -11.03 14.44 -16.50
N GLU A 228 -12.23 15.02 -16.68
CA GLU A 228 -13.47 14.47 -16.09
C GLU A 228 -13.86 13.14 -16.75
N PHE A 229 -13.49 12.94 -18.02
CA PHE A 229 -13.69 11.69 -18.73
C PHE A 229 -12.61 11.48 -19.80
N ILE A 230 -12.06 10.28 -19.84
CA ILE A 230 -11.22 9.76 -20.93
C ILE A 230 -11.72 8.37 -21.32
N GLY A 231 -11.91 8.14 -22.62
CA GLY A 231 -12.36 6.84 -23.13
C GLY A 231 -11.33 5.74 -22.89
N LEU A 232 -11.79 4.49 -22.84
CA LEU A 232 -10.93 3.31 -22.65
C LEU A 232 -9.87 3.12 -23.74
N ASN A 233 -10.05 3.71 -24.92
CA ASN A 233 -9.03 3.65 -25.99
C ASN A 233 -7.96 4.75 -25.87
N ASP A 234 -8.19 5.77 -25.05
CA ASP A 234 -7.30 6.94 -24.97
C ASP A 234 -6.50 7.00 -23.68
N TYR A 235 -6.91 6.32 -22.60
CA TYR A 235 -6.29 6.50 -21.28
C TYR A 235 -4.79 6.18 -21.24
N LEU A 236 -4.32 5.14 -21.95
CA LEU A 236 -2.89 4.84 -22.05
C LEU A 236 -2.13 5.93 -22.80
N LYS A 237 -2.68 6.38 -23.93
CA LYS A 237 -2.09 7.41 -24.81
C LYS A 237 -1.97 8.75 -24.10
N VAL A 238 -3.05 9.20 -23.46
CA VAL A 238 -3.08 10.42 -22.64
C VAL A 238 -2.08 10.33 -21.49
N THR A 239 -1.99 9.17 -20.84
CA THR A 239 -1.01 8.98 -19.75
C THR A 239 0.41 9.00 -20.28
N GLU A 240 0.70 8.37 -21.42
CA GLU A 240 2.02 8.44 -22.05
C GLU A 240 2.41 9.89 -22.36
N ALA A 241 1.51 10.69 -22.92
CA ALA A 241 1.75 12.12 -23.14
C ALA A 241 2.08 12.84 -21.83
N ALA A 242 1.29 12.62 -20.77
CA ALA A 242 1.55 13.19 -19.44
C ALA A 242 2.91 12.77 -18.85
N LEU A 243 3.28 11.51 -19.01
CA LEU A 243 4.58 10.99 -18.56
C LEU A 243 5.75 11.49 -19.40
N ARG A 244 5.57 11.75 -20.71
CA ARG A 244 6.57 12.39 -21.56
C ARG A 244 6.81 13.84 -21.15
N VAL A 245 5.75 14.61 -20.88
CA VAL A 245 5.85 15.97 -20.34
C VAL A 245 6.62 15.96 -19.01
N PHE A 246 6.29 15.03 -18.12
CA PHE A 246 7.03 14.85 -16.87
C PHE A 246 8.50 14.46 -17.11
N HIS A 247 8.76 13.49 -17.99
CA HIS A 247 10.09 12.99 -18.30
C HIS A 247 11.03 14.08 -18.84
N GLY A 248 10.50 14.92 -19.74
CA GLY A 248 11.21 16.02 -20.39
C GLY A 248 11.39 17.28 -19.52
N SER A 249 10.94 17.26 -18.25
CA SER A 249 11.09 18.40 -17.36
C SER A 249 12.47 18.44 -16.70
N ASP A 250 13.43 19.11 -17.35
CA ASP A 250 14.80 19.28 -16.84
C ASP A 250 14.84 20.00 -15.48
N GLU A 251 13.88 20.88 -15.22
CA GLU A 251 13.79 21.57 -13.94
C GLU A 251 13.54 20.63 -12.76
N LEU A 252 12.67 19.63 -12.93
CA LEU A 252 12.39 18.65 -11.89
C LEU A 252 13.63 17.81 -11.56
N ARG A 253 14.59 17.72 -12.47
CA ARG A 253 15.87 17.03 -12.26
C ARG A 253 16.88 17.88 -11.46
N LYS A 254 16.67 19.19 -11.31
CA LYS A 254 17.57 20.09 -10.55
C LYS A 254 17.47 19.92 -9.04
N ASN A 255 16.27 19.69 -8.53
CA ASN A 255 16.05 19.53 -7.09
C ASN A 255 15.18 18.31 -6.81
N ARG A 256 15.84 17.28 -6.30
CA ARG A 256 15.25 15.99 -5.96
C ARG A 256 14.07 16.05 -4.98
N SER A 257 14.11 16.97 -4.02
CA SER A 257 13.00 17.15 -3.06
C SER A 257 11.74 17.71 -3.73
N LYS A 258 11.90 18.32 -4.90
CA LYS A 258 10.85 18.91 -5.74
C LYS A 258 10.71 18.22 -7.11
N ALA A 259 11.18 16.99 -7.24
CA ALA A 259 11.25 16.27 -8.53
C ALA A 259 9.97 15.48 -8.92
N ARG A 260 8.94 15.47 -8.07
CA ARG A 260 7.67 14.78 -8.34
C ARG A 260 6.78 15.63 -9.24
N VAL A 261 5.96 14.99 -10.06
CA VAL A 261 5.07 15.66 -11.02
C VAL A 261 4.13 16.69 -10.38
N LYS A 262 3.70 16.46 -9.13
CA LYS A 262 2.91 17.41 -8.35
C LYS A 262 3.52 18.81 -8.26
N PHE A 263 4.85 18.95 -8.25
CA PHE A 263 5.50 20.27 -8.20
C PHE A 263 5.49 20.98 -9.55
N LEU A 264 5.47 20.23 -10.66
CA LEU A 264 5.26 20.82 -11.96
C LEU A 264 3.84 21.37 -12.06
N ILE A 265 2.84 20.57 -11.67
CA ILE A 265 1.43 20.94 -11.70
C ILE A 265 1.13 22.10 -10.74
N ASP A 266 1.65 22.09 -9.51
CA ASP A 266 1.52 23.21 -8.56
C ASP A 266 1.97 24.54 -9.16
N ARG A 267 2.99 24.51 -10.02
CA ARG A 267 3.64 25.70 -10.54
C ARG A 267 2.94 26.26 -11.77
N ILE A 268 2.55 25.39 -12.71
CA ILE A 268 1.95 25.82 -13.98
C ILE A 268 0.42 25.79 -13.93
N GLY A 269 -0.17 25.05 -13.00
CA GLY A 269 -1.60 24.79 -12.95
C GLY A 269 -2.00 23.56 -13.77
N ILE A 270 -3.15 22.96 -13.43
CA ILE A 270 -3.61 21.73 -14.08
C ILE A 270 -4.03 21.98 -15.54
N ASP A 271 -4.55 23.17 -15.86
CA ASP A 271 -4.97 23.51 -17.22
C ASP A 271 -3.77 23.69 -18.16
N ASP A 272 -2.72 24.38 -17.74
CA ASP A 272 -1.49 24.48 -18.54
C ASP A 272 -0.79 23.13 -18.68
N PHE A 273 -0.84 22.28 -17.66
CA PHE A 273 -0.36 20.91 -17.77
C PHE A 273 -1.17 20.11 -18.80
N ARG A 274 -2.49 20.28 -18.85
CA ARG A 274 -3.36 19.70 -19.89
C ARG A 274 -2.97 20.20 -21.28
N ASN A 275 -2.71 21.49 -21.45
CA ASN A 275 -2.27 22.07 -22.73
C ASN A 275 -0.95 21.44 -23.22
N LEU A 276 0.00 21.18 -22.30
CA LEU A 276 1.26 20.48 -22.65
C LEU A 276 1.02 19.03 -23.10
N ILE A 277 0.06 18.33 -22.49
CA ILE A 277 -0.36 16.99 -22.91
C ILE A 277 -0.95 17.03 -24.32
N GLU A 278 -1.86 17.97 -24.57
CA GLU A 278 -2.49 18.16 -25.88
C GLU A 278 -1.47 18.49 -26.97
N GLU A 279 -0.41 19.25 -26.64
CA GLU A 279 0.69 19.50 -27.57
C GLU A 279 1.52 18.23 -27.83
N ALA A 280 1.90 17.49 -26.78
CA ALA A 280 2.63 16.23 -26.92
C ALA A 280 1.85 15.18 -27.75
N MET A 281 0.52 15.22 -27.69
CA MET A 281 -0.37 14.35 -28.47
C MET A 281 -0.37 14.66 -29.97
N LYS A 282 0.21 15.79 -30.43
CA LYS A 282 0.33 16.12 -31.86
C LYS A 282 1.51 15.42 -32.54
N GLU A 283 2.45 14.89 -31.76
CA GLU A 283 3.63 14.20 -32.28
C GLU A 283 3.28 12.84 -32.92
N ASP A 284 4.13 12.38 -33.85
CA ASP A 284 3.92 11.15 -34.64
C ASP A 284 3.63 9.90 -33.79
N TRP A 285 4.25 9.79 -32.60
CA TRP A 285 4.06 8.65 -31.71
C TRP A 285 2.61 8.53 -31.20
N ALA A 286 1.89 9.64 -31.07
CA ALA A 286 0.51 9.70 -30.58
C ALA A 286 -0.52 9.56 -31.70
N GLN A 287 -0.11 9.73 -32.96
CA GLN A 287 -0.98 9.60 -34.14
C GLN A 287 -1.23 8.15 -34.56
N ARG A 288 -0.45 7.19 -34.02
CA ARG A 288 -0.69 5.76 -34.22
C ARG A 288 -1.92 5.28 -33.46
N SER A 289 -2.54 4.19 -33.93
CA SER A 289 -3.62 3.54 -33.19
C SER A 289 -3.11 3.05 -31.83
N PHE A 290 -3.82 3.41 -30.76
CA PHE A 290 -3.64 2.91 -29.41
C PHE A 290 -4.81 1.99 -29.09
N ASP A 291 -4.72 0.73 -29.53
CA ASP A 291 -5.66 -0.30 -29.11
C ASP A 291 -5.12 -0.99 -27.84
N PRO A 292 -5.77 -0.81 -26.67
CA PRO A 292 -5.35 -1.49 -25.45
C PRO A 292 -5.71 -2.97 -25.43
N THR A 293 -6.55 -3.45 -26.36
CA THR A 293 -7.11 -4.81 -26.36
C THR A 293 -6.05 -5.91 -26.21
N PRO A 294 -4.90 -5.88 -26.92
CA PRO A 294 -3.86 -6.90 -26.78
C PRO A 294 -3.19 -6.93 -25.40
N LEU A 295 -3.34 -5.85 -24.63
CA LEU A 295 -2.73 -5.69 -23.30
C LEU A 295 -3.72 -5.99 -22.18
N LEU A 296 -5.02 -6.09 -22.45
CA LEU A 296 -6.03 -6.34 -21.43
C LEU A 296 -5.78 -7.68 -20.74
N PHE A 297 -6.00 -7.71 -19.43
CA PHE A 297 -6.10 -8.94 -18.66
C PHE A 297 -7.57 -9.31 -18.52
N LEU A 298 -8.02 -10.22 -19.39
CA LEU A 298 -9.39 -10.71 -19.40
C LEU A 298 -9.39 -12.08 -18.73
N GLU A 299 -9.76 -12.10 -17.45
CA GLU A 299 -9.94 -13.30 -16.66
C GLU A 299 -11.39 -13.36 -16.17
N ASP A 300 -12.02 -14.52 -16.32
CA ASP A 300 -13.34 -14.79 -15.76
C ASP A 300 -13.16 -15.64 -14.51
N GLU A 301 -13.15 -14.98 -13.36
CA GLU A 301 -12.97 -15.62 -12.05
C GLU A 301 -14.12 -16.55 -11.69
N SER A 302 -15.30 -16.41 -12.32
CA SER A 302 -16.47 -17.26 -12.04
C SER A 302 -16.24 -18.72 -12.42
N ILE A 303 -15.30 -18.98 -13.34
CA ILE A 303 -14.95 -20.33 -13.80
C ILE A 303 -14.37 -21.18 -12.66
N ASP A 304 -13.62 -20.54 -11.76
CA ASP A 304 -12.95 -21.21 -10.64
C ASP A 304 -13.67 -20.97 -9.30
N ALA A 305 -14.85 -20.32 -9.32
CA ALA A 305 -15.62 -20.06 -8.11
C ALA A 305 -16.04 -21.38 -7.43
N PRO A 306 -15.83 -21.54 -6.11
CA PRO A 306 -16.26 -22.72 -5.39
C PRO A 306 -17.78 -22.94 -5.46
N ALA A 307 -18.21 -24.20 -5.50
CA ALA A 307 -19.62 -24.52 -5.65
C ALA A 307 -20.45 -24.10 -4.41
N LEU A 308 -21.60 -23.45 -4.64
CA LEU A 308 -22.50 -22.99 -3.58
C LEU A 308 -23.16 -24.16 -2.80
N ASP A 309 -23.27 -25.34 -3.41
CA ASP A 309 -23.77 -26.58 -2.79
C ASP A 309 -22.67 -27.41 -2.13
N GLY A 310 -21.49 -26.82 -1.93
CA GLY A 310 -20.39 -27.44 -1.20
C GLY A 310 -20.80 -27.86 0.22
N ASN A 311 -20.26 -29.01 0.66
CA ASN A 311 -20.48 -29.52 2.01
C ASN A 311 -19.57 -28.81 3.00
N TYR A 312 -19.97 -27.61 3.42
CA TYR A 312 -19.26 -26.82 4.43
C TYR A 312 -19.76 -27.14 5.83
N THR A 313 -18.82 -27.26 6.76
CA THR A 313 -19.12 -27.51 8.17
C THR A 313 -19.39 -26.22 8.91
N THR A 314 -20.49 -26.17 9.66
CA THR A 314 -20.70 -25.12 10.66
C THR A 314 -20.11 -25.62 11.98
N VAL A 315 -18.89 -25.19 12.29
CA VAL A 315 -18.23 -25.51 13.56
C VAL A 315 -18.27 -24.24 14.40
N ASN A 316 -18.96 -24.27 15.55
CA ASN A 316 -19.26 -23.09 16.37
C ASN A 316 -20.18 -22.08 15.62
N GLY A 317 -21.51 -22.29 15.72
CA GLY A 317 -22.53 -21.40 15.11
C GLY A 317 -22.47 -19.95 15.59
N ASP A 318 -23.46 -19.11 15.23
CA ASP A 318 -23.53 -17.65 15.46
C ASP A 318 -23.14 -17.20 16.90
N THR A 319 -21.84 -17.11 17.19
CA THR A 319 -21.32 -16.54 18.43
C THR A 319 -21.20 -15.01 18.27
N PRO A 320 -21.14 -14.25 19.38
CA PRO A 320 -20.87 -12.81 19.32
C PRO A 320 -19.57 -12.48 18.57
N GLU A 321 -18.54 -13.31 18.70
CA GLU A 321 -17.24 -13.15 18.02
C GLU A 321 -17.37 -13.38 16.51
N TYR A 322 -18.07 -14.44 16.09
CA TYR A 322 -18.37 -14.68 14.68
C TYR A 322 -19.16 -13.52 14.10
N LYS A 323 -20.18 -13.03 14.82
CA LYS A 323 -21.00 -11.90 14.36
C LYS A 323 -20.15 -10.65 14.19
N ALA A 324 -19.29 -10.33 15.16
CA ALA A 324 -18.40 -9.18 15.07
C ALA A 324 -17.44 -9.29 13.88
N TRP A 325 -16.86 -10.48 13.65
CA TRP A 325 -16.03 -10.74 12.47
C TRP A 325 -16.84 -10.62 11.18
N PHE A 326 -18.04 -11.22 11.10
CA PHE A 326 -18.90 -11.15 9.93
C PHE A 326 -19.24 -9.70 9.58
N ASP A 327 -19.68 -8.90 10.57
CA ASP A 327 -20.09 -7.51 10.36
C ASP A 327 -18.94 -6.59 9.87
N SER A 328 -17.68 -6.94 10.15
CA SER A 328 -16.52 -6.07 9.87
C SER A 328 -15.58 -6.61 8.79
N ASN A 329 -15.50 -7.93 8.61
CA ASN A 329 -14.59 -8.57 7.68
C ASN A 329 -15.31 -9.16 6.46
N VAL A 330 -16.64 -9.29 6.47
CA VAL A 330 -17.39 -9.86 5.34
C VAL A 330 -18.19 -8.79 4.64
N GLU A 331 -18.00 -8.69 3.33
CA GLU A 331 -18.77 -7.82 2.45
C GLU A 331 -19.53 -8.66 1.42
N SER A 332 -20.72 -8.23 1.03
CA SER A 332 -21.42 -8.86 -0.09
C SER A 332 -20.77 -8.48 -1.41
N GLN A 333 -20.73 -9.41 -2.36
CA GLN A 333 -20.42 -9.11 -3.76
C GLN A 333 -21.67 -9.14 -4.63
N LYS A 334 -21.57 -8.57 -5.84
CA LYS A 334 -22.68 -8.52 -6.80
C LYS A 334 -23.11 -9.88 -7.35
N GLN A 335 -22.27 -10.91 -7.22
CA GLN A 335 -22.61 -12.28 -7.59
C GLN A 335 -23.33 -12.99 -6.44
N GLU A 336 -24.56 -13.42 -6.70
CA GLU A 336 -25.43 -14.04 -5.70
C GLU A 336 -24.82 -15.30 -5.08
N GLY A 337 -24.97 -15.46 -3.77
CA GLY A 337 -24.48 -16.62 -3.01
C GLY A 337 -23.01 -16.52 -2.56
N TYR A 338 -22.28 -15.49 -3.00
CA TYR A 338 -20.88 -15.27 -2.65
C TYR A 338 -20.67 -13.98 -1.85
N SER A 339 -19.54 -13.94 -1.15
CA SER A 339 -19.05 -12.83 -0.35
C SER A 339 -17.55 -12.61 -0.55
N VAL A 340 -17.11 -11.40 -0.19
CA VAL A 340 -15.69 -11.06 -0.03
C VAL A 340 -15.32 -11.09 1.44
N VAL A 341 -14.24 -11.77 1.77
CA VAL A 341 -13.68 -11.86 3.13
C VAL A 341 -12.38 -11.06 3.20
N GLN A 342 -12.37 -10.03 4.03
CA GLN A 342 -11.18 -9.25 4.39
C GLN A 342 -10.39 -10.01 5.47
N VAL A 343 -9.18 -10.44 5.12
CA VAL A 343 -8.24 -11.08 6.03
C VAL A 343 -7.36 -9.99 6.64
N LYS A 344 -7.60 -9.68 7.91
CA LYS A 344 -6.85 -8.68 8.68
C LYS A 344 -5.47 -9.23 9.06
N LEU A 345 -4.40 -8.54 8.66
CA LEU A 345 -3.02 -8.86 9.03
C LEU A 345 -2.48 -7.82 10.00
N PRO A 346 -2.17 -8.20 11.26
CA PRO A 346 -1.54 -7.29 12.21
C PRO A 346 -0.28 -6.64 11.63
N LEU A 347 -0.34 -5.31 11.44
CA LEU A 347 0.74 -4.50 10.85
C LEU A 347 1.23 -4.95 9.46
N GLY A 348 0.46 -5.78 8.76
CA GLY A 348 0.79 -6.32 7.45
C GLY A 348 1.88 -7.40 7.43
N ASP A 349 2.27 -7.96 8.57
CA ASP A 349 3.28 -9.03 8.61
C ASP A 349 2.65 -10.42 8.45
N ILE A 350 3.36 -11.30 7.74
CA ILE A 350 2.92 -12.67 7.46
C ILE A 350 4.11 -13.63 7.43
N ASN A 351 4.01 -14.78 8.10
CA ASN A 351 5.05 -15.81 8.14
C ASN A 351 4.85 -16.91 7.07
N PRO A 352 5.83 -17.83 6.85
CA PRO A 352 5.72 -18.89 5.84
C PRO A 352 4.51 -19.80 5.99
N ASP A 353 4.25 -20.30 7.20
CA ASP A 353 3.12 -21.21 7.45
C ASP A 353 1.79 -20.53 7.12
N GLN A 354 1.67 -19.24 7.44
CA GLN A 354 0.51 -18.43 7.10
C GLN A 354 0.38 -18.19 5.59
N PHE A 355 1.49 -18.06 4.84
CA PHE A 355 1.45 -17.99 3.37
C PHE A 355 0.86 -19.27 2.77
N HIS A 356 1.36 -20.43 3.19
CA HIS A 356 0.86 -21.73 2.73
C HIS A 356 -0.60 -21.97 3.14
N ALA A 357 -0.95 -21.65 4.38
CA ALA A 357 -2.32 -21.78 4.86
C ALA A 357 -3.29 -20.83 4.13
N LEU A 358 -2.87 -19.61 3.77
CA LEU A 358 -3.67 -18.72 2.92
C LEU A 358 -3.79 -19.26 1.49
N ALA A 359 -2.74 -19.89 0.96
CA ALA A 359 -2.80 -20.54 -0.34
C ALA A 359 -3.88 -21.64 -0.35
N ASP A 360 -3.87 -22.51 0.66
CA ASP A 360 -4.88 -23.57 0.83
C ASP A 360 -6.29 -23.02 1.04
N LEU A 361 -6.43 -22.01 1.90
CA LEU A 361 -7.70 -21.32 2.14
C LEU A 361 -8.24 -20.73 0.83
N SER A 362 -7.40 -20.06 0.05
CA SER A 362 -7.81 -19.47 -1.24
C SER A 362 -8.21 -20.55 -2.25
N ARG A 363 -7.49 -21.68 -2.34
CA ARG A 363 -7.84 -22.80 -3.22
C ARG A 363 -9.21 -23.37 -2.88
N LYS A 364 -9.50 -23.54 -1.59
CA LYS A 364 -10.73 -24.18 -1.12
C LYS A 364 -11.94 -23.25 -1.19
N TYR A 365 -11.78 -21.97 -0.89
CA TYR A 365 -12.91 -21.05 -0.69
C TYR A 365 -12.90 -19.80 -1.57
N GLY A 366 -11.85 -19.51 -2.33
CA GLY A 366 -11.74 -18.27 -3.12
C GLY A 366 -11.23 -18.47 -4.54
N GLY A 367 -11.43 -19.67 -5.10
CA GLY A 367 -11.00 -20.01 -6.47
C GLY A 367 -9.49 -19.90 -6.71
N GLY A 368 -8.68 -20.10 -5.66
CA GLY A 368 -7.22 -20.06 -5.72
C GLY A 368 -6.63 -18.66 -5.91
N ARG A 369 -7.36 -17.60 -5.55
CA ARG A 369 -6.93 -16.20 -5.71
C ARG A 369 -7.10 -15.39 -4.43
N ALA A 370 -6.30 -14.34 -4.30
CA ALA A 370 -6.46 -13.30 -3.30
C ALA A 370 -6.09 -11.93 -3.88
N ARG A 371 -6.47 -10.85 -3.20
CA ARG A 371 -5.99 -9.49 -3.51
C ARG A 371 -5.35 -8.84 -2.29
N ILE A 372 -4.21 -8.19 -2.46
CA ILE A 372 -3.65 -7.28 -1.46
C ILE A 372 -4.48 -6.00 -1.42
N THR A 373 -4.68 -5.43 -0.23
CA THR A 373 -5.34 -4.12 -0.07
C THR A 373 -4.35 -3.02 0.31
N ALA A 374 -4.73 -1.77 0.05
CA ALA A 374 -3.95 -0.60 0.48
C ALA A 374 -3.89 -0.41 2.01
N GLN A 375 -4.67 -1.19 2.77
CA GLN A 375 -4.66 -1.25 4.24
C GLN A 375 -3.69 -2.30 4.79
N GLN A 376 -2.85 -2.89 3.94
CA GLN A 376 -1.91 -3.97 4.30
C GLN A 376 -2.58 -5.31 4.61
N ASN A 377 -3.78 -5.53 4.08
CA ASN A 377 -4.57 -6.75 4.27
C ASN A 377 -4.64 -7.62 3.00
N PHE A 378 -5.31 -8.78 3.09
CA PHE A 378 -5.78 -9.52 1.92
C PHE A 378 -7.32 -9.50 1.82
N ALA A 379 -7.83 -9.67 0.60
CA ALA A 379 -9.24 -9.91 0.31
C ALA A 379 -9.38 -11.22 -0.46
N LEU A 380 -10.20 -12.13 0.06
CA LEU A 380 -10.63 -13.37 -0.61
C LEU A 380 -12.01 -13.13 -1.21
N ARG A 381 -12.12 -13.23 -2.53
CA ARG A 381 -13.39 -13.05 -3.26
C ARG A 381 -13.98 -14.42 -3.59
N TRP A 382 -15.25 -14.43 -3.98
CA TRP A 382 -15.98 -15.64 -4.38
C TRP A 382 -16.08 -16.67 -3.25
N VAL A 383 -16.15 -16.22 -1.99
CA VAL A 383 -16.35 -17.10 -0.83
C VAL A 383 -17.84 -17.44 -0.73
N PRO A 384 -18.25 -18.72 -0.81
CA PRO A 384 -19.65 -19.09 -0.63
C PRO A 384 -20.17 -18.67 0.74
N ASN A 385 -21.37 -18.10 0.78
CA ASN A 385 -21.94 -17.58 2.04
C ASN A 385 -22.10 -18.66 3.11
N ASN A 386 -22.36 -19.90 2.69
CA ASN A 386 -22.46 -21.06 3.60
C ASN A 386 -21.09 -21.60 4.07
N ALA A 387 -19.97 -21.14 3.50
CA ALA A 387 -18.62 -21.51 3.92
C ALA A 387 -18.01 -20.54 4.95
N LEU A 388 -18.63 -19.37 5.19
CA LEU A 388 -18.05 -18.27 5.97
C LEU A 388 -17.63 -18.69 7.39
N ASN A 389 -18.42 -19.54 8.05
CA ASN A 389 -18.08 -20.04 9.38
C ASN A 389 -16.82 -20.93 9.37
N GLU A 390 -16.68 -21.83 8.39
CA GLU A 390 -15.49 -22.68 8.26
C GLU A 390 -14.25 -21.84 7.87
N VAL A 391 -14.43 -20.82 7.01
CA VAL A 391 -13.39 -19.85 6.67
C VAL A 391 -12.93 -19.10 7.91
N TRP A 392 -13.85 -18.59 8.73
CA TRP A 392 -13.52 -17.89 9.96
C TRP A 392 -12.74 -18.78 10.95
N ASN A 393 -13.17 -20.02 11.18
CA ASN A 393 -12.44 -20.95 12.04
C ASN A 393 -11.02 -21.22 11.50
N THR A 394 -10.88 -21.39 10.18
CA THR A 394 -9.55 -21.56 9.56
C THR A 394 -8.68 -20.32 9.77
N LEU A 395 -9.25 -19.12 9.65
CA LEU A 395 -8.55 -17.86 9.93
C LEU A 395 -8.16 -17.74 11.42
N ILE A 396 -8.98 -18.22 12.36
CA ILE A 396 -8.62 -18.27 13.78
C ILE A 396 -7.36 -19.11 13.99
N ASP A 397 -7.32 -20.32 13.40
CA ASP A 397 -6.17 -21.23 13.53
C ASP A 397 -4.88 -20.62 12.96
N MET A 398 -5.01 -19.73 11.98
CA MET A 398 -3.90 -19.00 11.36
C MET A 398 -3.49 -17.71 12.12
N GLY A 399 -4.27 -17.29 13.11
CA GLY A 399 -4.08 -16.01 13.81
C GLY A 399 -4.62 -14.77 13.07
N PHE A 400 -5.53 -14.96 12.11
CA PHE A 400 -6.19 -13.91 11.31
C PHE A 400 -7.70 -13.82 11.53
N GLY A 401 -8.23 -14.48 12.57
CA GLY A 401 -9.67 -14.55 12.88
C GLY A 401 -10.24 -13.33 13.60
N GLU A 402 -9.43 -12.31 13.90
CA GLU A 402 -9.87 -11.10 14.58
C GLU A 402 -10.80 -10.23 13.70
N ALA A 403 -11.81 -9.66 14.34
CA ALA A 403 -12.71 -8.69 13.74
C ALA A 403 -12.06 -7.30 13.55
N GLY A 404 -12.73 -6.44 12.81
CA GLY A 404 -12.40 -5.03 12.67
C GLY A 404 -11.46 -4.71 11.50
N ALA A 405 -11.47 -5.52 10.44
CA ALA A 405 -10.77 -5.18 9.19
C ALA A 405 -11.21 -3.79 8.69
N ASN A 406 -10.24 -2.99 8.22
CA ASN A 406 -10.46 -1.61 7.77
C ASN A 406 -11.11 -0.69 8.83
N GLY A 407 -10.95 -1.00 10.12
CA GLY A 407 -11.44 -0.20 11.23
C GLY A 407 -10.34 0.31 12.16
N ILE A 408 -10.72 0.84 13.32
CA ILE A 408 -9.77 1.48 14.27
C ILE A 408 -8.75 0.52 14.86
N THR A 409 -9.10 -0.76 14.96
CA THR A 409 -8.20 -1.83 15.44
C THR A 409 -7.28 -2.36 14.34
N ASP A 410 -7.45 -1.93 13.09
CA ASP A 410 -6.65 -2.32 11.93
C ASP A 410 -5.64 -1.23 11.57
N ILE A 411 -4.58 -1.19 12.38
CA ILE A 411 -3.60 -0.13 12.36
C ILE A 411 -2.57 -0.34 11.24
N VAL A 412 -2.43 0.66 10.37
CA VAL A 412 -1.46 0.65 9.26
C VAL A 412 -0.15 1.30 9.68
N SER A 413 0.97 0.63 9.38
CA SER A 413 2.31 1.14 9.70
C SER A 413 3.32 0.88 8.60
N CYS A 414 4.25 1.82 8.42
CA CYS A 414 5.45 1.53 7.63
C CYS A 414 6.51 0.83 8.49
N PRO A 415 7.55 0.21 7.89
CA PRO A 415 8.61 -0.45 8.66
C PRO A 415 9.39 0.44 9.65
N GLY A 416 9.44 1.76 9.43
CA GLY A 416 10.17 2.67 10.33
C GLY A 416 11.64 2.28 10.51
N THR A 417 12.19 2.49 11.71
CA THR A 417 13.60 2.17 12.03
C THR A 417 13.91 0.67 12.08
N ASP A 418 12.93 -0.22 11.91
CA ASP A 418 13.19 -1.66 11.89
C ASP A 418 14.04 -2.06 10.68
N SER A 419 13.81 -1.44 9.52
CA SER A 419 14.62 -1.65 8.32
C SER A 419 14.89 -0.38 7.49
N CYS A 420 14.11 0.70 7.64
CA CYS A 420 14.24 1.86 6.76
C CYS A 420 15.40 2.78 7.15
N LYS A 421 16.31 3.08 6.20
CA LYS A 421 17.39 4.09 6.36
C LYS A 421 16.85 5.48 6.73
N LEU A 422 15.65 5.83 6.27
CA LEU A 422 15.00 7.13 6.50
C LEU A 422 14.18 7.18 7.80
N GLY A 423 13.96 6.04 8.46
CA GLY A 423 13.18 5.96 9.69
C GLY A 423 13.80 6.82 10.79
N ILE A 424 12.97 7.60 11.46
CA ILE A 424 13.34 8.38 12.65
C ILE A 424 12.92 7.59 13.90
N THR A 425 11.75 6.95 13.85
CA THR A 425 11.21 6.15 14.95
C THR A 425 10.77 4.74 14.52
N ALA A 426 10.62 3.84 15.51
CA ALA A 426 10.13 2.47 15.36
C ALA A 426 8.60 2.47 15.24
N SER A 427 8.10 2.71 14.03
CA SER A 427 6.66 2.82 13.79
C SER A 427 5.90 1.49 13.90
N MET A 428 6.51 0.34 13.61
CA MET A 428 5.83 -0.95 13.85
C MET A 428 5.69 -1.22 15.36
N GLY A 429 6.72 -0.90 16.14
CA GLY A 429 6.65 -0.99 17.61
C GLY A 429 5.59 -0.06 18.23
N LEU A 430 5.47 1.17 17.74
CA LEU A 430 4.33 2.03 18.11
C LEU A 430 3.00 1.40 17.68
N GLY A 431 2.93 0.88 16.45
CA GLY A 431 1.73 0.24 15.91
C GLY A 431 1.20 -0.85 16.83
N GLN A 432 2.09 -1.74 17.27
CA GLN A 432 1.75 -2.81 18.21
C GLN A 432 1.21 -2.26 19.54
N ALA A 433 1.89 -1.27 20.12
CA ALA A 433 1.44 -0.65 21.37
C ALA A 433 0.05 0.02 21.22
N LEU A 434 -0.25 0.63 20.07
CA LEU A 434 -1.56 1.22 19.82
C LEU A 434 -2.64 0.18 19.56
N ILE A 435 -2.33 -0.95 18.91
CA ILE A 435 -3.28 -2.08 18.77
C ILE A 435 -3.69 -2.58 20.16
N GLU A 436 -2.72 -2.84 21.04
CA GLU A 436 -2.97 -3.26 22.43
C GLU A 436 -3.81 -2.22 23.19
N THR A 437 -3.54 -0.93 22.97
CA THR A 437 -4.31 0.15 23.59
C THR A 437 -5.76 0.14 23.12
N VAL A 438 -5.99 0.16 21.80
CA VAL A 438 -7.35 0.24 21.22
C VAL A 438 -8.16 -1.00 21.58
N ASN A 439 -7.55 -2.19 21.58
CA ASN A 439 -8.21 -3.43 22.02
C ASN A 439 -8.63 -3.41 23.51
N GLY A 440 -7.98 -2.58 24.33
CA GLY A 440 -8.36 -2.35 25.72
C GLY A 440 -9.42 -1.27 25.93
N LEU A 441 -9.79 -0.51 24.89
CA LEU A 441 -10.79 0.56 24.95
C LEU A 441 -12.17 0.06 24.52
N ASP A 442 -13.22 0.74 25.01
CA ASP A 442 -14.56 0.54 24.46
C ASP A 442 -14.67 1.18 23.07
N THR A 443 -14.62 0.35 22.03
CA THR A 443 -14.83 0.73 20.63
C THR A 443 -16.18 0.23 20.11
N SER A 444 -17.20 0.08 20.96
CA SER A 444 -18.55 -0.34 20.53
C SER A 444 -19.29 0.72 19.71
N ASP A 445 -18.84 1.97 19.78
CA ASP A 445 -19.36 3.11 19.06
C ASP A 445 -19.13 2.99 17.54
N PRO A 446 -20.21 2.96 16.71
CA PRO A 446 -20.11 2.78 15.27
C PRO A 446 -19.26 3.84 14.55
N LEU A 447 -19.20 5.08 15.06
CA LEU A 447 -18.38 6.12 14.44
C LEU A 447 -16.89 5.92 14.74
N VAL A 448 -16.57 5.39 15.93
CA VAL A 448 -15.20 5.08 16.33
C VAL A 448 -14.70 3.83 15.62
N GLN A 449 -15.54 2.81 15.42
CA GLN A 449 -15.18 1.58 14.70
C GLN A 449 -14.64 1.85 13.29
N LYS A 450 -15.23 2.83 12.59
CA LYS A 450 -14.86 3.22 11.22
C LYS A 450 -13.62 4.10 11.11
N MET A 451 -13.09 4.58 12.23
CA MET A 451 -11.91 5.44 12.22
C MET A 451 -10.68 4.66 11.79
N HIS A 452 -9.73 5.33 11.15
CA HIS A 452 -8.45 4.75 10.77
C HIS A 452 -7.30 5.35 11.57
N ILE A 453 -6.40 4.51 12.06
CA ILE A 453 -5.13 4.91 12.67
C ILE A 453 -3.99 4.50 11.75
N LYS A 454 -3.18 5.46 11.33
CA LYS A 454 -2.08 5.19 10.40
C LYS A 454 -0.79 5.89 10.80
N MET A 455 0.35 5.24 10.62
CA MET A 455 1.63 5.81 11.04
C MET A 455 2.80 5.57 10.10
N SER A 456 3.75 6.50 10.15
CA SER A 456 5.06 6.38 9.48
C SER A 456 6.19 6.68 10.44
N GLY A 457 7.31 5.95 10.37
CA GLY A 457 8.50 6.27 11.16
C GLY A 457 9.21 7.57 10.74
N CYS A 458 8.75 8.26 9.68
CA CYS A 458 9.27 9.56 9.24
C CYS A 458 8.22 10.35 8.42
N PRO A 459 8.46 11.64 8.11
CA PRO A 459 7.53 12.50 7.35
C PRO A 459 7.27 12.12 5.87
N ASN A 460 7.74 10.96 5.38
CA ASN A 460 7.58 10.58 3.97
C ASN A 460 6.21 9.97 3.62
N GLY A 461 5.36 9.70 4.62
CA GLY A 461 3.98 9.26 4.38
C GLY A 461 3.83 7.84 3.84
N CYS A 462 4.78 6.93 4.09
CA CYS A 462 4.73 5.54 3.61
C CYS A 462 3.54 4.74 4.17
N GLY A 463 3.17 4.95 5.43
CA GLY A 463 1.96 4.36 6.03
C GLY A 463 0.69 5.18 5.81
N HIS A 464 0.69 6.18 4.93
CA HIS A 464 -0.49 7.01 4.63
C HIS A 464 -1.09 7.80 5.82
N HIS A 465 -0.28 8.17 6.82
CA HIS A 465 -0.74 8.94 8.01
C HIS A 465 -1.47 10.25 7.71
N HIS A 466 -1.27 10.89 6.56
CA HIS A 466 -1.97 12.14 6.25
C HIS A 466 -3.45 11.94 5.91
N VAL A 467 -3.89 10.75 5.51
CA VAL A 467 -5.27 10.49 5.08
C VAL A 467 -6.02 9.58 6.05
N ALA A 468 -5.57 9.52 7.30
CA ALA A 468 -6.22 8.79 8.37
C ALA A 468 -6.99 9.75 9.27
N ASP A 469 -8.02 9.25 9.95
CA ASP A 469 -8.67 9.99 11.04
C ASP A 469 -7.62 10.44 12.05
N ILE A 470 -6.75 9.52 12.49
CA ILE A 470 -5.60 9.81 13.35
C ILE A 470 -4.31 9.31 12.71
N GLY A 471 -3.45 10.24 12.35
CA GLY A 471 -2.17 10.01 11.71
C GLY A 471 -0.99 10.30 12.60
N PHE A 472 0.06 9.48 12.54
CA PHE A 472 1.33 9.75 13.23
C PHE A 472 2.52 9.73 12.27
N HIS A 473 3.46 10.66 12.44
CA HIS A 473 4.77 10.50 11.84
C HIS A 473 5.91 10.67 12.84
N GLY A 474 6.95 9.85 12.67
CA GLY A 474 8.15 9.87 13.51
C GLY A 474 8.87 11.20 13.46
N ALA A 475 9.34 11.61 14.62
CA ALA A 475 10.08 12.82 14.90
C ALA A 475 11.03 12.58 16.09
N ALA A 476 11.77 13.61 16.47
CA ALA A 476 12.55 13.61 17.69
C ALA A 476 12.17 14.81 18.55
N ALA A 477 12.15 14.61 19.87
CA ALA A 477 12.06 15.66 20.85
C ALA A 477 13.33 15.69 21.71
N ARG A 478 13.43 16.69 22.59
CA ARG A 478 14.55 16.85 23.53
C ARG A 478 13.99 16.98 24.94
N GLY A 479 14.45 16.12 25.84
CA GLY A 479 14.21 16.21 27.28
C GLY A 479 15.50 16.47 28.06
N PRO A 480 15.43 16.53 29.39
CA PRO A 480 16.61 16.73 30.25
C PRO A 480 17.72 15.70 30.01
N GLY A 481 17.34 14.46 29.74
CA GLY A 481 18.27 13.37 29.42
C GLY A 481 18.81 13.35 27.99
N GLY A 482 18.45 14.28 27.11
CA GLY A 482 18.87 14.31 25.71
C GLY A 482 17.73 14.06 24.72
N GLN A 483 18.03 13.44 23.58
CA GLN A 483 17.04 13.15 22.54
C GLN A 483 16.08 12.03 22.99
N VAL A 484 14.81 12.15 22.60
CA VAL A 484 13.80 11.10 22.76
C VAL A 484 13.05 10.88 21.44
N PRO A 485 12.59 9.65 21.17
CA PRO A 485 11.74 9.38 20.03
C PRO A 485 10.37 10.01 20.29
N ALA A 486 9.81 10.65 19.27
CA ALA A 486 8.53 11.36 19.39
C ALA A 486 7.75 11.24 18.08
N TYR A 487 6.47 11.61 18.12
CA TYR A 487 5.62 11.65 16.95
C TYR A 487 4.94 13.02 16.84
N ASP A 488 4.77 13.48 15.60
CA ASP A 488 3.81 14.53 15.28
C ASP A 488 2.47 13.85 14.92
N MET A 489 1.38 14.36 15.47
CA MET A 489 0.02 13.86 15.26
C MET A 489 -0.73 14.70 14.22
N PHE A 490 -1.56 14.04 13.41
CA PHE A 490 -2.44 14.61 12.40
C PHE A 490 -3.84 14.11 12.68
N VAL A 491 -4.84 14.99 12.60
CA VAL A 491 -6.23 14.65 12.90
C VAL A 491 -7.16 15.06 11.74
N GLY A 492 -8.16 14.24 11.45
CA GLY A 492 -9.23 14.54 10.49
C GLY A 492 -8.83 14.41 9.02
N GLY A 493 -7.90 13.51 8.69
CA GLY A 493 -7.65 13.12 7.30
C GLY A 493 -8.73 12.17 6.78
N SER A 494 -8.88 12.11 5.46
CA SER A 494 -9.78 11.17 4.77
C SER A 494 -9.26 10.88 3.35
N TYR A 495 -9.59 9.71 2.82
CA TYR A 495 -9.33 9.32 1.44
C TYR A 495 -10.60 9.01 0.63
N ASP A 496 -11.79 9.29 1.17
CA ASP A 496 -13.08 9.07 0.47
C ASP A 496 -13.12 9.86 -0.87
N ASP A 497 -13.68 9.29 -1.95
CA ASP A 497 -13.68 9.90 -3.31
C ASP A 497 -14.22 11.35 -3.30
N LEU A 498 -15.29 11.59 -2.53
CA LEU A 498 -15.96 12.88 -2.45
C LEU A 498 -15.38 13.82 -1.39
N ASP A 499 -14.48 13.34 -0.53
CA ASP A 499 -13.95 14.11 0.61
C ASP A 499 -12.50 13.78 0.97
N ALA A 500 -11.65 13.57 -0.03
CA ALA A 500 -10.23 13.39 0.20
C ALA A 500 -9.64 14.67 0.82
N ARG A 501 -9.09 14.55 2.04
CA ARG A 501 -8.47 15.66 2.78
C ARG A 501 -7.28 15.19 3.60
N PHE A 502 -6.29 16.05 3.75
CA PHE A 502 -5.17 15.75 4.64
C PHE A 502 -5.49 16.17 6.07
N GLY A 503 -5.09 15.32 7.02
CA GLY A 503 -5.19 15.59 8.44
C GLY A 503 -4.44 16.85 8.84
N GLN A 504 -5.00 17.57 9.79
CA GLN A 504 -4.47 18.80 10.33
C GLN A 504 -3.45 18.48 11.43
N ARG A 505 -2.26 19.07 11.32
CA ARG A 505 -1.17 18.79 12.27
C ARG A 505 -1.44 19.43 13.63
N VAL A 506 -1.39 18.62 14.68
CA VAL A 506 -1.36 19.07 16.09
C VAL A 506 0.07 19.46 16.43
N LYS A 507 0.33 20.70 16.85
CA LYS A 507 1.70 21.23 16.99
C LYS A 507 2.40 20.84 18.30
N ILE A 508 2.09 19.66 18.83
CA ILE A 508 2.74 19.07 20.00
C ILE A 508 3.46 17.80 19.59
N LYS A 509 4.74 17.70 19.95
CA LYS A 509 5.52 16.48 19.80
C LYS A 509 5.28 15.60 21.02
N ILE A 510 4.70 14.45 20.79
CA ILE A 510 4.37 13.50 21.85
C ILE A 510 5.46 12.43 21.89
N PRO A 511 6.14 12.20 23.03
CA PRO A 511 7.12 11.13 23.18
C PRO A 511 6.52 9.76 22.83
N ALA A 512 7.28 8.90 22.17
CA ALA A 512 6.80 7.63 21.63
C ALA A 512 6.08 6.75 22.67
N LYS A 513 6.61 6.70 23.90
CA LYS A 513 6.05 5.94 25.03
C LYS A 513 4.79 6.55 25.65
N ARG A 514 4.45 7.80 25.32
CA ARG A 514 3.22 8.48 25.77
C ARG A 514 2.09 8.40 24.74
N MET A 515 2.37 7.93 23.53
CA MET A 515 1.40 7.87 22.43
C MET A 515 0.13 7.06 22.76
N PRO A 516 0.21 5.88 23.42
CA PRO A 516 -0.98 5.14 23.88
C PRO A 516 -1.97 6.00 24.69
N GLN A 517 -1.47 6.66 25.73
CA GLN A 517 -2.27 7.49 26.64
C GLN A 517 -2.82 8.73 25.92
N ALA A 518 -2.04 9.30 25.00
CA ALA A 518 -2.50 10.43 24.20
C ALA A 518 -3.63 10.02 23.24
N LEU A 519 -3.56 8.84 22.63
CA LEU A 519 -4.61 8.33 21.76
C LEU A 519 -5.93 8.14 22.53
N GLU A 520 -5.87 7.51 23.71
CA GLU A 520 -7.04 7.35 24.59
C GLU A 520 -7.70 8.70 24.89
N LYS A 521 -6.92 9.70 25.32
CA LYS A 521 -7.43 11.05 25.58
C LYS A 521 -8.07 11.72 24.35
N VAL A 522 -7.50 11.51 23.18
CA VAL A 522 -8.04 12.05 21.91
C VAL A 522 -9.39 11.41 21.59
N LEU A 523 -9.51 10.09 21.78
CA LEU A 523 -10.77 9.36 21.55
C LEU A 523 -11.84 9.76 22.57
N ASP A 524 -11.48 9.89 23.84
CA ASP A 524 -12.39 10.36 24.90
C ASP A 524 -12.90 11.78 24.62
N TYR A 525 -11.99 12.68 24.22
CA TYR A 525 -12.34 14.05 23.84
C TYR A 525 -13.33 14.08 22.68
N TYR A 526 -13.10 13.27 21.64
CA TYR A 526 -14.03 13.16 20.52
C TYR A 526 -15.40 12.65 20.96
N LYS A 527 -15.46 11.57 21.74
CA LYS A 527 -16.73 11.01 22.24
C LYS A 527 -17.52 12.00 23.10
N ALA A 528 -16.82 12.80 23.92
CA ALA A 528 -17.45 13.73 24.84
C ALA A 528 -17.97 15.01 24.16
N GLU A 529 -17.25 15.54 23.16
CA GLU A 529 -17.48 16.89 22.64
C GLU A 529 -18.06 16.93 21.22
N ARG A 530 -18.21 15.77 20.57
CA ARG A 530 -18.84 15.69 19.24
C ARG A 530 -20.34 15.95 19.33
N ASN A 531 -20.90 16.46 18.24
CA ASN A 531 -22.34 16.49 18.04
C ASN A 531 -22.86 15.07 17.72
N ASP A 532 -24.17 14.87 17.87
CA ASP A 532 -24.79 13.59 17.50
C ASP A 532 -24.55 13.26 16.02
N GLY A 533 -24.14 12.02 15.74
CA GLY A 533 -23.78 11.56 14.39
C GLY A 533 -22.55 12.20 13.75
N GLU A 534 -21.79 13.05 14.46
CA GLU A 534 -20.66 13.77 13.87
C GLU A 534 -19.40 12.90 13.74
N GLU A 535 -19.04 12.54 12.51
CA GLU A 535 -17.79 11.82 12.20
C GLU A 535 -16.53 12.60 12.65
N PHE A 536 -15.45 11.87 12.98
CA PHE A 536 -14.21 12.45 13.50
C PHE A 536 -13.63 13.55 12.59
N LYS A 537 -13.61 13.33 11.27
CA LYS A 537 -13.14 14.32 10.29
C LYS A 537 -13.93 15.64 10.34
N ASN A 538 -15.23 15.56 10.56
CA ASN A 538 -16.11 16.74 10.66
C ASN A 538 -15.95 17.44 12.02
N PHE A 539 -15.86 16.65 13.09
CA PHE A 539 -15.52 17.14 14.42
C PHE A 539 -14.24 17.98 14.40
N VAL A 540 -13.16 17.44 13.82
CA VAL A 540 -11.87 18.14 13.69
C VAL A 540 -12.00 19.44 12.90
N THR A 541 -12.77 19.45 11.80
CA THR A 541 -13.02 20.68 11.03
C THR A 541 -13.74 21.74 11.87
N ARG A 542 -14.65 21.34 12.75
CA ARG A 542 -15.40 22.25 13.63
C ARG A 542 -14.54 22.81 14.76
N VAL A 543 -13.81 21.95 15.48
CA VAL A 543 -13.07 22.36 16.69
C VAL A 543 -11.65 22.87 16.41
N GLY A 544 -11.10 22.53 15.24
CA GLY A 544 -9.74 22.87 14.84
C GLY A 544 -8.66 22.07 15.59
N PRO A 545 -7.44 21.97 15.04
CA PRO A 545 -6.35 21.17 15.61
C PRO A 545 -5.84 21.71 16.96
N GLN A 546 -6.05 23.00 17.25
CA GLN A 546 -5.64 23.63 18.51
C GLN A 546 -6.38 23.06 19.73
N SER A 547 -7.62 22.61 19.55
CA SER A 547 -8.37 21.93 20.61
C SER A 547 -7.65 20.65 21.08
N PHE A 548 -7.13 19.87 20.12
CA PHE A 548 -6.33 18.68 20.40
C PHE A 548 -4.97 18.99 21.00
N GLU A 549 -4.37 20.16 20.70
CA GLU A 549 -3.13 20.60 21.35
C GLU A 549 -3.32 20.69 22.87
N ALA A 550 -4.45 21.24 23.33
CA ALA A 550 -4.78 21.31 24.75
C ALA A 550 -4.96 19.92 25.39
N VAL A 551 -5.57 18.98 24.65
CA VAL A 551 -5.81 17.59 25.11
C VAL A 551 -4.49 16.85 25.33
N VAL A 552 -3.51 17.04 24.44
CA VAL A 552 -2.25 16.25 24.48
C VAL A 552 -1.07 17.00 25.09
N GLN A 553 -1.27 18.25 25.52
CA GLN A 553 -0.21 19.12 26.06
C GLN A 553 0.55 18.46 27.22
N GLU A 554 -0.15 17.75 28.10
CA GLU A 554 0.42 17.11 29.30
C GLU A 554 1.48 16.04 28.97
N PHE A 555 1.38 15.41 27.79
CA PHE A 555 2.29 14.32 27.40
C PHE A 555 3.65 14.81 26.90
N LYS A 556 3.81 16.11 26.64
CA LYS A 556 5.07 16.69 26.17
C LYS A 556 6.16 16.67 27.25
N GLU A 557 5.77 16.74 28.52
CA GLU A 557 6.71 16.85 29.63
C GLU A 557 7.45 15.53 29.87
N LEU A 558 8.78 15.63 29.96
CA LEU A 558 9.67 14.48 30.09
C LEU A 558 10.34 14.48 31.46
N PRO A 559 10.42 13.32 32.14
CA PRO A 559 11.10 13.23 33.42
C PRO A 559 12.62 13.34 33.25
N GLU A 560 13.31 13.65 34.35
CA GLU A 560 14.77 13.52 34.44
C GLU A 560 15.21 12.09 34.13
N LEU A 561 16.35 11.95 33.45
CA LEU A 561 16.87 10.63 33.07
C LEU A 561 17.50 9.94 34.28
N ASN A 562 16.89 8.83 34.69
CA ASN A 562 17.39 7.92 35.71
C ASN A 562 17.03 6.47 35.35
N ARG A 563 17.27 5.52 36.26
CA ARG A 563 17.01 4.08 35.98
C ARG A 563 15.53 3.76 35.78
N GLU A 564 14.63 4.46 36.46
CA GLU A 564 13.18 4.23 36.40
C GLU A 564 12.55 4.87 35.16
N THR A 565 13.16 5.95 34.66
CA THR A 565 12.64 6.74 33.53
C THR A 565 13.38 6.46 32.21
N LEU A 566 14.37 5.57 32.22
CA LEU A 566 15.19 5.26 31.05
C LEU A 566 14.35 4.81 29.84
N ASP A 567 13.27 4.07 30.07
CA ASP A 567 12.37 3.59 28.99
C ASP A 567 11.76 4.74 28.16
N THR A 568 11.50 5.91 28.76
CA THR A 568 10.96 7.07 28.03
C THR A 568 11.98 7.67 27.04
N TYR A 569 13.25 7.32 27.22
CA TYR A 569 14.36 7.71 26.34
C TYR A 569 14.77 6.59 25.39
N MET A 570 14.04 5.47 25.35
CA MET A 570 14.20 4.40 24.37
C MET A 570 13.05 4.44 23.36
N ASP A 571 13.31 3.96 22.16
CA ASP A 571 12.25 3.75 21.17
C ASP A 571 11.59 2.39 21.37
N TRP A 572 10.42 2.18 20.77
CA TRP A 572 9.74 0.89 20.82
C TRP A 572 10.63 -0.22 20.23
N ASN A 573 10.63 -1.39 20.88
CA ASN A 573 11.43 -2.56 20.50
C ASN A 573 12.96 -2.32 20.43
N LYS A 574 13.47 -1.25 21.08
CA LYS A 574 14.91 -0.99 21.22
C LYS A 574 15.31 -1.03 22.71
N THR A 575 16.53 -1.46 22.96
CA THR A 575 17.11 -1.59 24.32
C THR A 575 18.20 -0.55 24.61
N VAL A 576 18.42 0.37 23.67
CA VAL A 576 19.42 1.41 23.75
C VAL A 576 18.75 2.77 23.86
N LYS A 577 19.45 3.70 24.51
CA LYS A 577 19.04 5.10 24.55
C LYS A 577 18.94 5.66 23.14
N TYR A 578 17.83 6.33 22.86
CA TYR A 578 17.53 6.87 21.55
C TYR A 578 18.51 7.98 21.15
N ILE A 579 18.99 7.87 19.91
CA ILE A 579 19.74 8.89 19.20
C ILE A 579 19.14 8.94 17.80
N VAL A 580 18.94 10.15 17.28
CA VAL A 580 18.43 10.32 15.92
C VAL A 580 19.51 9.88 14.93
N GLU A 581 19.25 8.77 14.27
CA GLU A 581 20.10 8.21 13.23
C GLU A 581 19.27 8.02 11.96
N ARG A 582 19.48 8.93 11.02
CA ARG A 582 18.78 8.95 9.72
C ARG A 582 19.81 8.89 8.60
N GLY A 583 19.79 7.80 7.84
CA GLY A 583 20.56 7.66 6.61
C GLY A 583 19.89 8.36 5.44
N GLU A 584 20.51 8.23 4.27
CA GLU A 584 19.95 8.72 3.01
C GLU A 584 19.05 7.67 2.37
N GLY A 585 17.99 8.12 1.71
CA GLY A 585 17.16 7.22 0.92
C GLY A 585 17.90 6.87 -0.36
N GLU A 586 17.93 5.61 -0.75
CA GLU A 586 18.55 5.21 -2.03
C GLU A 586 17.73 5.62 -3.24
N CYS A 587 16.41 5.51 -3.10
CA CYS A 587 15.53 6.18 -4.02
C CYS A 587 15.74 7.70 -3.94
N ALA A 588 16.50 8.27 -3.00
CA ALA A 588 16.88 9.68 -2.88
C ALA A 588 18.29 10.01 -3.45
N VAL A 589 18.89 9.11 -4.24
CA VAL A 589 20.10 9.37 -5.05
C VAL A 589 19.71 9.52 -6.50
#